data_AF-A0AAE3ZIU5-F1
#
_entry.id   AF-A0AAE3ZIU5-F1
#
_cell.length_a   1.000
_cell.length_b   1.000
_cell.length_c   1.000
_cell.angle_alpha   90.00
_cell.angle_beta   90.00
_cell.angle_gamma   90.00
#
_symmetry.space_group_name_H-M   'P 1'
#
loop_
_entity.id
_entity.type
_entity.pdbx_description
1 polymer ?
#
loop_
_entity_poly.entity_id
_entity_poly.type
_entity_poly.pdbx_seq_one_letter_code
_entity_poly.pdbx_strand_id
1 'polypeptide(L)' 'MRYTRLTDPLVRENGELRETTWEHALDRAAEGFQRNLDKHGPDAFGMLSCSRATNEMNFIGQKFVRSVIGANNVDSCNRT' A
#
# COMPACT_ATOMS: atom_id res chain seq x y z
N MET A 1 -8.00 25.38 3.43
CA MET A 1 -8.60 24.02 3.49
C MET A 1 -8.15 23.38 4.80
N ARG A 2 -9.08 22.99 5.68
CA ARG A 2 -8.75 22.24 6.90
C ARG A 2 -8.91 20.76 6.55
N TYR A 3 -7.80 20.06 6.34
CA TYR A 3 -7.84 18.62 6.10
C TYR A 3 -8.19 17.93 7.42
N THR A 4 -9.31 17.21 7.45
CA THR A 4 -9.69 16.39 8.58
C THR A 4 -8.79 15.17 8.63
N ARG A 5 -8.21 14.89 9.80
CA ARG A 5 -7.40 13.69 10.02
C ARG A 5 -8.32 12.47 10.01
N LEU A 6 -8.00 11.48 9.17
CA LEU A 6 -8.69 10.18 9.17
C LEU A 6 -8.38 9.42 10.46
N THR A 7 -9.38 8.76 11.01
CA THR A 7 -9.30 7.95 12.24
C THR A 7 -9.58 6.47 12.00
N ASP A 8 -10.29 6.16 10.91
CA ASP A 8 -10.79 4.82 10.60
C ASP A 8 -10.36 4.41 9.18
N PRO A 9 -10.09 3.12 8.94
CA PRO A 9 -9.78 2.66 7.59
C PRO A 9 -11.03 2.75 6.72
N LEU A 10 -10.82 3.03 5.42
CA LEU A 10 -11.87 3.18 4.43
C LEU A 10 -11.66 2.17 3.30
N VAL A 11 -12.71 1.46 2.90
CA VAL A 11 -12.71 0.58 1.72
C VAL A 11 -13.68 1.14 0.69
N ARG A 12 -13.30 1.07 -0.60
CA ARG A 12 -14.19 1.50 -1.69
C ARG A 12 -15.13 0.39 -2.10
N GLU A 13 -16.43 0.64 -1.94
CA GLU A 13 -17.51 -0.25 -2.33
C GLU A 13 -18.49 0.49 -3.25
N ASN A 14 -18.81 -0.07 -4.41
CA ASN A 14 -19.75 0.54 -5.37
C ASN A 14 -19.41 2.00 -5.73
N GLY A 15 -18.11 2.34 -5.76
CA GLY A 15 -17.62 3.67 -6.09
C GLY A 15 -17.44 4.61 -4.90
N GLU A 16 -17.99 4.30 -3.73
CA GLU A 16 -17.95 5.15 -2.53
C GLU A 16 -16.98 4.61 -1.47
N LEU A 17 -16.33 5.49 -0.71
CA LEU A 17 -15.49 5.10 0.43
C LEU A 17 -16.37 4.91 1.68
N ARG A 18 -16.20 3.78 2.36
CA ARG A 18 -16.94 3.44 3.57
C ARG A 18 -16.00 3.02 4.69
N GLU A 19 -16.29 3.48 5.90
CA GLU A 19 -15.57 3.10 7.12
C GLU A 19 -15.72 1.60 7.40
N THR A 20 -14.65 1.01 7.94
CA THR A 20 -14.59 -0.42 8.20
C THR A 20 -13.57 -0.74 9.31
N THR A 21 -13.35 -2.03 9.60
CA THR A 21 -12.34 -2.47 10.56
C THR A 21 -10.96 -2.63 9.90
N TRP A 22 -9.90 -2.67 10.71
CA TRP A 22 -8.56 -2.93 10.21
C TRP A 22 -8.43 -4.30 9.56
N GLU A 23 -9.05 -5.33 10.14
CA GLU A 23 -9.05 -6.68 9.61
C GLU A 23 -9.64 -6.69 8.19
N HIS A 24 -10.84 -6.12 8.01
CA HIS A 24 -11.49 -6.09 6.70
C HIS A 24 -10.69 -5.26 5.68
N ALA A 25 -10.15 -4.11 6.07
CA ALA A 25 -9.36 -3.26 5.18
C ALA A 25 -8.07 -3.94 4.71
N LEU A 26 -7.37 -4.62 5.62
CA LEU A 26 -6.12 -5.33 5.32
C LEU A 26 -6.37 -6.56 4.45
N ASP A 27 -7.41 -7.36 4.76
CA ASP A 27 -7.79 -8.50 3.93
C ASP A 27 -8.13 -8.05 2.51
N ARG A 28 -8.94 -6.99 2.38
CA ARG A 28 -9.35 -6.46 1.08
C ARG A 28 -8.17 -5.94 0.25
N ALA A 29 -7.14 -5.36 0.90
CA ALA A 29 -5.91 -4.93 0.26
C ALA A 29 -5.05 -6.13 -0.17
N ALA A 30 -4.85 -7.10 0.73
CA ALA A 30 -4.07 -8.31 0.48
C ALA A 30 -4.65 -9.13 -0.69
N GLU A 31 -5.96 -9.34 -0.72
CA GLU A 31 -6.63 -10.00 -1.84
C GLU A 31 -6.44 -9.24 -3.16
N GLY A 32 -6.47 -7.90 -3.12
CA GLY A 32 -6.24 -7.07 -4.29
C GLY A 32 -4.83 -7.24 -4.85
N PHE A 33 -3.84 -7.31 -3.96
CA PHE A 33 -2.45 -7.59 -4.33
C PHE A 33 -2.32 -9.00 -4.89
N GLN A 34 -2.82 -10.02 -4.18
CA GLN A 34 -2.76 -11.42 -4.65
C GLN A 34 -3.37 -11.59 -6.04
N ARG A 35 -4.58 -11.06 -6.28
CA ARG A 35 -5.22 -11.13 -7.61
C ARG A 35 -4.37 -10.47 -8.71
N ASN A 36 -3.67 -9.38 -8.40
CA ASN A 36 -2.79 -8.73 -9.37
C ASN A 36 -1.54 -9.58 -9.63
N LEU A 37 -0.92 -10.11 -8.57
CA LEU A 37 0.27 -10.96 -8.65
C LEU A 37 0.00 -12.26 -9.42
N ASP A 38 -1.12 -12.92 -9.14
CA ASP A 38 -1.51 -14.16 -9.83
C ASP A 38 -1.69 -13.96 -11.34
N LYS A 39 -2.17 -12.77 -11.74
CA LYS A 39 -2.46 -12.46 -13.14
C LYS A 39 -1.27 -11.89 -13.91
N HIS A 40 -0.42 -11.11 -13.25
CA HIS A 40 0.60 -10.29 -13.92
C HIS A 40 2.03 -10.55 -13.43
N GLY A 41 2.20 -11.37 -12.39
CA GLY A 41 3.49 -11.61 -11.75
C GLY A 41 3.92 -10.47 -10.81
N PRO A 42 5.03 -10.68 -10.07
CA PRO A 42 5.50 -9.74 -9.05
C PRO A 42 5.94 -8.38 -9.59
N ASP A 43 6.48 -8.33 -10.80
CA ASP A 43 6.95 -7.10 -11.43
C ASP A 43 5.82 -6.11 -11.78
N ALA A 44 4.56 -6.51 -11.67
CA ALA A 44 3.42 -5.62 -11.82
C ALA A 44 3.13 -4.78 -10.55
N PHE A 45 3.70 -5.14 -9.41
CA PHE A 45 3.57 -4.41 -8.16
C PHE A 45 4.65 -3.33 -8.05
N GLY A 46 4.31 -2.19 -7.45
CA GLY A 46 5.27 -1.13 -7.11
C GLY A 46 4.91 -0.41 -5.82
N MET A 47 5.91 0.11 -5.12
CA MET A 47 5.73 0.88 -3.88
C MET A 47 6.44 2.23 -3.96
N LEU A 48 5.75 3.27 -3.51
CA LEU A 48 6.32 4.61 -3.30
C LEU A 48 6.56 4.84 -1.80
N SER A 49 7.81 5.01 -1.42
CA SER A 49 8.25 5.37 -0.08
C SER A 49 8.10 6.87 0.17
N CYS A 50 8.14 7.27 1.45
CA CYS A 50 7.91 8.65 1.85
C CYS A 50 9.15 9.23 2.54
N SER A 51 9.72 10.30 1.99
CA SER A 51 10.86 11.01 2.58
C SER A 51 10.53 11.69 3.91
N ARG A 52 9.24 11.88 4.20
CA ARG A 52 8.74 12.39 5.49
C ARG A 52 8.46 11.29 6.52
N ALA A 53 8.55 10.02 6.13
CA ALA A 53 8.49 8.89 7.07
C ALA A 53 9.88 8.59 7.62
N THR A 54 9.96 7.76 8.67
CA THR A 54 11.24 7.37 9.24
C THR A 54 11.96 6.33 8.36
N ASN A 55 13.26 6.15 8.60
CA ASN A 55 14.07 5.17 7.87
C ASN A 55 13.58 3.74 8.12
N GLU A 56 13.07 3.44 9.31
CA GLU A 56 12.50 2.14 9.68
C GLU A 56 11.24 1.83 8.86
N MET A 57 10.36 2.82 8.65
CA MET A 57 9.18 2.66 7.80
C MET A 57 9.57 2.39 6.34
N ASN A 58 10.58 3.10 5.85
CA ASN A 58 11.10 2.88 4.50
C ASN A 58 11.80 1.51 4.37
N PHE A 59 12.48 1.06 5.42
CA PHE A 59 13.07 -0.28 5.49
C PHE A 59 12.02 -1.39 5.47
N ILE A 60 10.96 -1.28 6.28
CA ILE A 60 9.88 -2.27 6.30
C ILE A 60 9.16 -2.30 4.95
N GLY A 61 8.86 -1.14 4.37
CA GLY A 61 8.24 -1.04 3.06
C GLY A 61 9.06 -1.74 1.97
N GLN A 62 10.36 -1.41 1.85
CA GLN A 62 11.19 -2.03 0.81
C GLN A 62 11.42 -3.53 1.05
N LYS A 63 11.49 -3.96 2.32
CA LYS A 63 11.53 -5.38 2.67
C LYS A 63 10.26 -6.12 2.27
N PHE A 64 9.08 -5.52 2.46
CA PHE A 64 7.81 -6.09 2.02
C PHE A 64 7.81 -6.34 0.51
N VAL A 65 8.20 -5.33 -0.29
CA VAL A 65 8.24 -5.48 -1.76
C VAL A 65 9.27 -6.52 -2.20
N ARG A 66 10.48 -6.49 -1.64
CA ARG A 66 11.55 -7.39 -2.09
C ARG A 66 11.39 -8.83 -1.61
N SER A 67 10.95 -9.02 -0.37
CA SER A 67 10.91 -10.35 0.26
C SER A 67 9.55 -11.01 0.22
N VAL A 68 8.45 -10.25 0.29
CA VAL A 68 7.09 -10.82 0.31
C VAL A 68 6.49 -10.82 -1.08
N ILE A 69 6.57 -9.68 -1.78
CA ILE A 69 6.04 -9.57 -3.14
C ILE A 69 6.97 -10.23 -4.16
N GLY A 70 8.29 -10.13 -3.97
CA GLY A 70 9.29 -10.71 -4.88
C GLY A 70 9.67 -9.78 -6.04
N ALA A 71 9.51 -8.47 -5.88
CA ALA A 71 9.85 -7.46 -6.88
C ALA A 71 10.89 -6.45 -6.36
N ASN A 72 11.52 -5.69 -7.25
CA ASN A 72 12.45 -4.61 -6.87
C ASN A 72 11.91 -3.21 -7.18
N ASN A 73 10.62 -3.12 -7.54
CA ASN A 73 9.95 -1.87 -7.94
C ASN A 73 9.63 -0.99 -6.73
N VAL A 74 10.66 -0.31 -6.21
CA VAL A 74 10.54 0.63 -5.09
C VAL A 74 11.09 1.97 -5.51
N ASP A 75 10.33 3.01 -5.22
CA ASP A 75 10.71 4.40 -5.49
C ASP A 75 10.31 5.31 -4.33
N SER A 76 10.59 6.62 -4.37
CA SER A 76 10.27 7.57 -3.31
C SER A 76 9.62 8.86 -3.81
N CYS A 77 8.86 9.53 -2.95
CA CYS A 77 8.14 10.76 -3.30
C CYS A 77 9.01 12.00 -3.57
N ASN A 78 10.33 11.93 -3.33
CA ASN A 78 11.25 13.04 -3.58
C ASN A 78 12.28 12.63 -4.63
N ARG A 79 12.00 12.98 -5.89
CA ARG A 79 12.94 12.88 -7.02
C ARG A 79 13.32 14.28 -7.47
N THR A 80 14.09 14.98 -6.66
CA THR A 80 14.71 16.28 -6.97
C THR A 80 16.11 16.31 -6.43
#